data_AF-A0A7V2NHW4-F1
#
_entry.id   AF-A0A7V2NHW4-F1
#
_cell.length_a   1.000
_cell.length_b   1.000
_cell.length_c   1.000
_cell.angle_alpha   90.00
_cell.angle_beta   90.00
_cell.angle_gamma   90.00
#
_symmetry.space_group_name_H-M   'P 1'
#
loop_
_entity.id
_entity.type
_entity.pdbx_description
1 polymer ?
#
loop_
_entity_poly.entity_id
_entity_poly.type
_entity_poly.pdbx_seq_one_letter_code
_entity_poly.pdbx_strand_id
1 'polypeptide(L)'
;MTVGAVNDVLNYTGPGSVLMSSFSSYGPTDDGRIKPDIVANGVNLRSTGEANNTDYATMSGTSMSSPSAAGTLNLLFIHYDNVFGEEPLSTTLRGLVLHTADECGSWDGPDYRYGWGLMNALAAADHITWASVNSPAIQERELEDGSTYVQDLARFQDEDIRVTIIWNEPMGPNHAIPGDQTPVLVNDLDIRLEDADNGTIYYPWVLGGIDNPDTPATTGDNIVDNVEQIWIEAPAGENYQLTVSHKGTLSETVSYTLLISGLIDSADPREPVTNLTGESNYGDQTIQLDWDHPGGDTFQHYRVVRDGSEIGTTTETTYSDDVAGFGTFVYEVVPVYNEGESLQNPTVDVLFAEPVPASFFSYRVIDEPSRQIELMWEQTRAQETIYDDGEAEQPGLSFVESLPLGIIAAQLFDVDDFSSLRGIRVELNSTAGFGDFRFVLLEYEDNPTVPGDVFWSSETLLATEAGWFDFDMPFRFEFQSGDKVWIGLEWLENGMTSMNVDNVTTYPADRASLYISVDGVTWNWVPLNQFPAPGTYTGNLMLRGVFGHMESAGTNGMTEFNVTRDGNDLATGITETTLAETLPSDDIFEYVIESVYLQGNAFSETLTIDASSLGVDDDVALPSEFAIGDAYP
;
A
#
# COMPACT_ATOMS: atom_id res chain seq x y z
N MET A 1 -19.78 34.79 -11.04
CA MET A 1 -18.53 34.00 -11.18
C MET A 1 -17.87 34.35 -12.51
N THR A 2 -16.57 34.60 -12.51
CA THR A 2 -15.73 34.87 -13.69
C THR A 2 -14.81 33.68 -13.95
N VAL A 3 -14.65 33.26 -15.20
CA VAL A 3 -13.99 31.99 -15.55
C VAL A 3 -12.80 32.25 -16.48
N GLY A 4 -11.62 31.79 -16.07
CA GLY A 4 -10.40 31.77 -16.90
C GLY A 4 -10.35 30.56 -17.84
N ALA A 5 -9.41 30.54 -18.77
CA ALA A 5 -9.26 29.46 -19.74
C ALA A 5 -7.90 28.77 -19.62
N VAL A 6 -7.91 27.48 -19.31
CA VAL A 6 -6.73 26.61 -19.35
C VAL A 6 -6.79 25.68 -20.57
N ASN A 7 -5.64 25.07 -20.87
CA ASN A 7 -5.57 23.92 -21.77
C ASN A 7 -6.39 22.74 -21.21
N ASP A 8 -6.69 21.78 -22.08
CA ASP A 8 -7.34 20.55 -21.67
C ASP A 8 -6.48 19.77 -20.66
N VAL A 9 -7.09 19.37 -19.55
CA VAL A 9 -6.46 18.62 -18.46
C VAL A 9 -7.15 17.26 -18.40
N LEU A 10 -6.55 16.27 -19.07
CA LEU A 10 -7.14 14.93 -19.16
C LEU A 10 -7.05 14.17 -17.83
N ASN A 11 -5.93 14.34 -17.13
CA ASN A 11 -5.69 13.79 -15.80
C ASN A 11 -4.97 14.86 -14.97
N TYR A 12 -5.58 15.26 -13.85
CA TYR A 12 -4.89 16.09 -12.89
C TYR A 12 -3.81 15.25 -12.18
N THR A 13 -2.57 15.71 -12.23
CA THR A 13 -1.41 15.03 -11.59
C THR A 13 -0.69 15.96 -10.62
N GLY A 14 -1.40 16.99 -10.15
CA GLY A 14 -0.88 18.08 -9.32
C GLY A 14 -0.90 19.44 -10.04
N PRO A 15 -0.56 20.52 -9.32
CA PRO A 15 -0.76 21.89 -9.78
C PRO A 15 -0.06 22.24 -11.11
N GLY A 16 1.12 21.66 -11.33
CA GLY A 16 1.91 21.86 -12.55
C GLY A 16 1.30 21.26 -13.82
N SER A 17 0.30 20.37 -13.69
CA SER A 17 -0.41 19.80 -14.84
C SER A 17 -1.41 20.77 -15.48
N VAL A 18 -1.76 21.85 -14.79
CA VAL A 18 -2.74 22.84 -15.25
C VAL A 18 -2.05 23.99 -16.00
N LEU A 19 -2.14 23.95 -17.33
CA LEU A 19 -1.49 24.92 -18.19
C LEU A 19 -2.45 26.05 -18.58
N MET A 20 -2.18 27.26 -18.08
CA MET A 20 -2.92 28.47 -18.47
C MET A 20 -2.78 28.78 -19.96
N SER A 21 -3.89 29.16 -20.60
CA SER A 21 -3.87 29.60 -22.00
C SER A 21 -3.21 30.97 -22.15
N SER A 22 -2.58 31.23 -23.30
CA SER A 22 -1.88 32.49 -23.55
C SER A 22 -2.79 33.72 -23.69
N PHE A 23 -4.10 33.51 -23.81
CA PHE A 23 -5.09 34.57 -24.04
C PHE A 23 -6.00 34.83 -22.84
N SER A 24 -6.00 33.96 -21.82
CA SER A 24 -6.83 34.17 -20.64
C SER A 24 -6.38 35.45 -19.93
N SER A 25 -7.34 36.31 -19.62
CA SER A 25 -7.09 37.43 -18.72
C SER A 25 -7.04 36.92 -17.28
N TYR A 26 -6.22 37.58 -16.49
CA TYR A 26 -6.11 37.36 -15.07
C TYR A 26 -5.94 38.71 -14.37
N GLY A 27 -6.25 38.71 -13.08
CA GLY A 27 -6.29 39.88 -12.24
C GLY A 27 -4.90 40.36 -11.83
N PRO A 28 -4.83 41.16 -10.76
CA PRO A 28 -5.96 41.60 -9.93
C PRO A 28 -6.97 42.48 -10.67
N THR A 29 -8.15 42.70 -10.08
CA THR A 29 -8.98 43.88 -10.43
C THR A 29 -8.28 45.17 -10.00
N ASP A 30 -8.77 46.33 -10.43
CA ASP A 30 -8.19 47.64 -10.05
C ASP A 30 -8.07 47.83 -8.52
N ASP A 31 -8.95 47.20 -7.74
CA ASP A 31 -8.99 47.22 -6.28
C ASP A 31 -8.33 46.00 -5.61
N GLY A 32 -7.63 45.15 -6.37
CA GLY A 32 -6.81 44.06 -5.80
C GLY A 32 -7.50 42.71 -5.60
N ARG A 33 -8.77 42.54 -6.01
CA ARG A 33 -9.50 41.28 -5.85
C ARG A 33 -9.02 40.18 -6.78
N ILE A 34 -9.25 38.94 -6.33
CA ILE A 34 -8.97 37.72 -7.09
C ILE A 34 -9.94 37.61 -8.27
N LYS A 35 -9.40 37.69 -9.48
CA LYS A 35 -10.08 37.33 -10.74
C LYS A 35 -9.10 36.64 -11.68
N PRO A 36 -9.48 35.60 -12.45
CA PRO A 36 -10.80 34.96 -12.46
C PRO A 36 -11.14 34.31 -11.10
N ASP A 37 -12.38 33.87 -10.91
CA ASP A 37 -12.73 33.12 -9.71
C ASP A 37 -12.17 31.70 -9.81
N ILE A 38 -12.30 31.10 -11.00
CA ILE A 38 -11.94 29.70 -11.28
C ILE A 38 -11.44 29.59 -12.72
N VAL A 39 -10.68 28.54 -13.04
CA VAL A 39 -10.36 28.18 -14.42
C VAL A 39 -11.06 26.90 -14.84
N ALA A 40 -11.35 26.81 -16.14
CA ALA A 40 -11.87 25.61 -16.77
C ALA A 40 -11.26 25.44 -18.17
N ASN A 41 -11.42 24.26 -18.77
CA ASN A 41 -10.93 24.00 -20.13
C ASN A 41 -11.57 25.01 -21.11
N GLY A 42 -10.71 25.75 -21.82
CA GLY A 42 -11.13 26.74 -22.81
C GLY A 42 -10.36 26.65 -24.12
N VAL A 43 -9.60 25.58 -24.37
CA VAL A 43 -8.69 25.47 -25.52
C VAL A 43 -9.01 24.25 -26.35
N ASN A 44 -9.12 24.45 -27.67
CA ASN A 44 -9.44 23.41 -28.65
C ASN A 44 -10.72 22.62 -28.32
N LEU A 45 -11.74 23.31 -27.79
CA LEU A 45 -13.02 22.71 -27.47
C LEU A 45 -13.88 22.53 -28.72
N ARG A 46 -14.29 21.28 -28.98
CA ARG A 46 -15.23 20.95 -30.05
C ARG A 46 -16.67 21.11 -29.56
N SER A 47 -17.41 22.03 -30.15
CA SER A 47 -18.80 22.33 -29.82
C SER A 47 -19.65 22.52 -31.09
N THR A 48 -20.95 22.76 -30.94
CA THR A 48 -21.88 22.99 -32.05
C THR A 48 -21.47 24.21 -32.88
N GLY A 49 -21.40 24.04 -34.20
CA GLY A 49 -21.14 25.12 -35.16
C GLY A 49 -22.42 25.69 -35.76
N GLU A 50 -22.31 26.85 -36.41
CA GLU A 50 -23.46 27.59 -36.96
C GLU A 50 -23.70 27.37 -38.46
N ALA A 51 -22.86 26.58 -39.16
CA ALA A 51 -22.96 26.46 -40.61
C ALA A 51 -24.16 25.59 -41.06
N ASN A 52 -24.55 24.57 -40.28
CA ASN A 52 -25.72 23.69 -40.55
C ASN A 52 -26.05 22.79 -39.34
N ASN A 53 -27.14 22.00 -39.43
CA ASN A 53 -27.66 21.13 -38.34
C ASN A 53 -26.72 19.99 -37.89
N THR A 54 -25.64 19.71 -38.62
CA THR A 54 -24.65 18.69 -38.27
C THR A 54 -23.27 19.30 -37.98
N ASP A 55 -23.20 20.63 -37.93
CA ASP A 55 -21.94 21.35 -37.84
C ASP A 55 -21.36 21.32 -36.42
N TYR A 56 -20.04 21.10 -36.36
CA TYR A 56 -19.25 21.18 -35.15
C TYR A 56 -17.97 21.94 -35.47
N ALA A 57 -17.62 22.90 -34.63
CA ALA A 57 -16.40 23.67 -34.75
C ALA A 57 -15.52 23.46 -33.52
N THR A 58 -14.21 23.60 -33.71
CA THR A 58 -13.24 23.61 -32.61
C THR A 58 -12.78 25.04 -32.39
N MET A 59 -12.97 25.56 -31.17
CA MET A 59 -12.65 26.94 -30.83
C MET A 59 -11.89 27.01 -29.51
N SER A 60 -11.20 28.14 -29.28
CA SER A 60 -10.51 28.44 -28.03
C SER A 60 -10.90 29.83 -27.56
N GLY A 61 -11.07 30.00 -26.25
CA GLY A 61 -11.43 31.26 -25.62
C GLY A 61 -11.94 31.08 -24.20
N THR A 62 -11.88 32.14 -23.40
CA THR A 62 -12.66 32.21 -22.15
C THR A 62 -14.17 32.13 -22.42
N SER A 63 -14.60 32.51 -23.64
CA SER A 63 -15.94 32.25 -24.16
C SER A 63 -16.28 30.76 -24.29
N MET A 64 -15.29 29.86 -24.34
CA MET A 64 -15.47 28.41 -24.39
C MET A 64 -15.38 27.80 -22.98
N SER A 65 -14.51 28.31 -22.11
CA SER A 65 -14.45 27.86 -20.70
C SER A 65 -15.68 28.29 -19.90
N SER A 66 -16.23 29.48 -20.15
CA SER A 66 -17.44 29.98 -19.48
C SER A 66 -18.67 29.06 -19.61
N PRO A 67 -19.09 28.61 -20.81
CA PRO A 67 -20.20 27.66 -20.94
C PRO A 67 -19.85 26.26 -20.44
N SER A 68 -18.58 25.84 -20.45
CA SER A 68 -18.15 24.57 -19.82
C SER A 68 -18.38 24.62 -18.30
N ALA A 69 -17.96 25.70 -17.64
CA ALA A 69 -18.25 25.94 -16.23
C ALA A 69 -19.76 26.05 -15.97
N ALA A 70 -20.51 26.79 -16.80
CA ALA A 70 -21.95 26.95 -16.61
C ALA A 70 -22.72 25.62 -16.72
N GLY A 71 -22.37 24.76 -17.69
CA GLY A 71 -22.95 23.42 -17.80
C GLY A 71 -22.64 22.55 -16.57
N THR A 72 -21.42 22.66 -16.04
CA THR A 72 -20.99 21.96 -14.81
C THR A 72 -21.78 22.42 -13.59
N LEU A 73 -21.91 23.72 -13.37
CA LEU A 73 -22.73 24.26 -12.27
C LEU A 73 -24.20 23.83 -12.37
N ASN A 74 -24.73 23.64 -13.57
CA ASN A 74 -26.09 23.13 -13.75
C ASN A 74 -26.22 21.65 -13.34
N LEU A 75 -25.19 20.82 -13.56
CA LEU A 75 -25.17 19.45 -13.04
C LEU A 75 -25.11 19.44 -11.51
N LEU A 76 -24.29 20.30 -10.91
CA LEU A 76 -24.20 20.44 -9.45
C LEU A 76 -25.51 20.95 -8.85
N PHE A 77 -26.20 21.89 -9.51
CA PHE A 77 -27.53 22.35 -9.11
C PHE A 77 -28.55 21.21 -9.07
N ILE A 78 -28.59 20.39 -10.13
CA ILE A 78 -29.49 19.23 -10.20
C ILE A 78 -29.13 18.21 -9.13
N HIS A 79 -27.83 17.96 -8.90
CA HIS A 79 -27.39 17.03 -7.86
C HIS A 79 -27.78 17.51 -6.46
N TYR A 80 -27.57 18.80 -6.17
CA TYR A 80 -28.00 19.41 -4.91
C TYR A 80 -29.51 19.24 -4.68
N ASP A 81 -30.34 19.56 -5.68
CA ASP A 81 -31.81 19.39 -5.59
C ASP A 81 -32.21 17.91 -5.41
N ASN A 82 -31.50 16.97 -6.05
CA ASN A 82 -31.74 15.53 -5.84
C ASN A 82 -31.42 15.06 -4.41
N VAL A 83 -30.39 15.65 -3.80
CA VAL A 83 -29.91 15.27 -2.46
C VAL A 83 -30.75 15.94 -1.36
N PHE A 84 -31.02 17.24 -1.48
CA PHE A 84 -31.68 18.03 -0.43
C PHE A 84 -33.16 18.32 -0.70
N GLY A 85 -33.63 18.16 -1.94
CA GLY A 85 -35.02 18.47 -2.32
C GLY A 85 -35.34 19.96 -2.39
N GLU A 86 -34.31 20.81 -2.46
CA GLU A 86 -34.42 22.26 -2.57
C GLU A 86 -33.33 22.86 -3.47
N GLU A 87 -33.58 24.07 -3.99
CA GLU A 87 -32.65 24.76 -4.88
C GLU A 87 -31.55 25.47 -4.06
N PRO A 88 -30.25 25.29 -4.40
CA PRO A 88 -29.16 25.96 -3.70
C PRO A 88 -29.10 27.46 -4.04
N LEU A 89 -28.58 28.28 -3.12
CA LEU A 89 -28.24 29.67 -3.42
C LEU A 89 -27.14 29.78 -4.48
N SER A 90 -27.09 30.94 -5.14
CA SER A 90 -26.02 31.24 -6.10
C SER A 90 -24.62 31.27 -5.45
N THR A 91 -24.53 31.67 -4.17
CA THR A 91 -23.32 31.61 -3.35
C THR A 91 -22.93 30.17 -3.04
N THR A 92 -23.90 29.27 -2.87
CA THR A 92 -23.64 27.85 -2.62
C THR A 92 -23.00 27.18 -3.83
N LEU A 93 -23.58 27.35 -5.03
CA LEU A 93 -22.96 26.82 -6.25
C LEU A 93 -21.59 27.43 -6.54
N ARG A 94 -21.45 28.77 -6.38
CA ARG A 94 -20.16 29.44 -6.59
C ARG A 94 -19.15 28.97 -5.55
N GLY A 95 -19.52 28.92 -4.27
CA GLY A 95 -18.64 28.50 -3.20
C GLY A 95 -18.17 27.06 -3.38
N LEU A 96 -19.08 26.13 -3.70
CA LEU A 96 -18.76 24.72 -3.90
C LEU A 96 -17.62 24.52 -4.90
N VAL A 97 -17.69 25.19 -6.06
CA VAL A 97 -16.65 25.06 -7.08
C VAL A 97 -15.33 25.73 -6.72
N LEU A 98 -15.32 26.73 -5.83
CA LEU A 98 -14.08 27.35 -5.33
C LEU A 98 -13.47 26.56 -4.18
N HIS A 99 -14.32 26.00 -3.31
CA HIS A 99 -13.93 25.21 -2.15
C HIS A 99 -13.26 23.89 -2.54
N THR A 100 -13.77 23.27 -3.60
CA THR A 100 -13.35 21.94 -4.09
C THR A 100 -12.45 22.01 -5.32
N ALA A 101 -11.96 23.22 -5.67
CA ALA A 101 -11.07 23.38 -6.81
C ALA A 101 -9.76 22.61 -6.61
N ASP A 102 -9.23 22.06 -7.72
CA ASP A 102 -7.89 21.51 -7.75
C ASP A 102 -6.86 22.64 -7.79
N GLU A 103 -5.83 22.54 -6.95
CA GLU A 103 -4.76 23.53 -6.85
C GLU A 103 -4.02 23.69 -8.19
N CYS A 104 -3.55 24.91 -8.49
CA CYS A 104 -2.93 25.30 -9.75
C CYS A 104 -1.70 26.19 -9.53
N GLY A 105 -0.80 26.20 -10.50
CA GLY A 105 0.33 27.13 -10.46
C GLY A 105 1.52 26.60 -9.68
N SER A 106 2.26 27.49 -9.02
CA SER A 106 3.57 27.19 -8.42
C SER A 106 3.60 27.29 -6.89
N TRP A 107 2.52 27.77 -6.30
CA TRP A 107 2.38 28.03 -4.87
C TRP A 107 0.97 27.65 -4.46
N ASP A 108 0.80 27.16 -3.24
CA ASP A 108 -0.52 26.77 -2.73
C ASP A 108 -1.38 28.00 -2.43
N GLY A 109 -2.69 27.80 -2.53
CA GLY A 109 -3.67 28.84 -2.32
C GLY A 109 -3.98 29.63 -3.60
N PRO A 110 -4.91 30.61 -3.50
CA PRO A 110 -5.36 31.33 -4.67
C PRO A 110 -4.22 32.14 -5.30
N ASP A 111 -4.31 32.38 -6.60
CA ASP A 111 -3.47 33.35 -7.29
C ASP A 111 -4.26 34.15 -8.32
N TYR A 112 -3.72 35.28 -8.79
CA TYR A 112 -4.44 36.08 -9.78
C TYR A 112 -4.59 35.38 -11.13
N ARG A 113 -3.70 34.44 -11.47
CA ARG A 113 -3.63 33.77 -12.77
C ARG A 113 -4.70 32.69 -12.91
N TYR A 114 -4.91 31.87 -11.88
CA TYR A 114 -5.79 30.71 -11.84
C TYR A 114 -7.02 30.93 -10.94
N GLY A 115 -7.06 32.02 -10.18
CA GLY A 115 -8.11 32.25 -9.20
C GLY A 115 -7.97 31.30 -8.04
N TRP A 116 -9.05 30.62 -7.66
CA TRP A 116 -9.06 29.57 -6.65
C TRP A 116 -8.65 28.19 -7.18
N GLY A 117 -8.34 28.07 -8.48
CA GLY A 117 -7.85 26.82 -9.07
C GLY A 117 -8.69 26.29 -10.22
N LEU A 118 -8.49 25.02 -10.55
CA LEU A 118 -9.17 24.30 -11.63
C LEU A 118 -10.49 23.73 -11.11
N MET A 119 -11.57 24.00 -11.85
CA MET A 119 -12.88 23.45 -11.51
C MET A 119 -12.87 21.92 -11.51
N ASN A 120 -13.14 21.32 -10.35
CA ASN A 120 -13.31 19.87 -10.18
C ASN A 120 -14.79 19.55 -9.90
N ALA A 121 -15.48 19.08 -10.94
CA ALA A 121 -16.91 18.77 -10.86
C ALA A 121 -17.22 17.58 -9.95
N LEU A 122 -16.32 16.59 -9.90
CA LEU A 122 -16.49 15.39 -9.09
C LEU A 122 -16.35 15.73 -7.61
N ALA A 123 -15.26 16.41 -7.23
CA ALA A 123 -15.05 16.84 -5.85
C ALA A 123 -16.21 17.72 -5.34
N ALA A 124 -16.74 18.62 -6.17
CA ALA A 124 -17.92 19.41 -5.82
C ALA A 124 -19.19 18.55 -5.60
N ALA A 125 -19.41 17.53 -6.43
CA ALA A 125 -20.55 16.63 -6.30
C ALA A 125 -20.42 15.69 -5.09
N ASP A 126 -19.21 15.22 -4.81
CA ASP A 126 -18.90 14.41 -3.63
C ASP A 126 -19.11 15.24 -2.36
N HIS A 127 -18.73 16.51 -2.35
CA HIS A 127 -18.98 17.42 -1.22
C HIS A 127 -20.47 17.67 -0.95
N ILE A 128 -21.30 17.78 -2.01
CA ILE A 128 -22.76 17.84 -1.88
C ILE A 128 -23.29 16.55 -1.24
N THR A 129 -22.81 15.40 -1.68
CA THR A 129 -23.23 14.09 -1.16
C THR A 129 -22.82 13.94 0.31
N TRP A 130 -21.58 14.33 0.64
CA TRP A 130 -21.07 14.36 2.01
C TRP A 130 -21.93 15.23 2.92
N ALA A 131 -22.35 16.41 2.45
CA ALA A 131 -23.21 17.31 3.21
C ALA A 131 -24.59 16.73 3.56
N SER A 132 -25.04 15.69 2.85
CA SER A 132 -26.29 14.98 3.21
C SER A 132 -26.18 14.18 4.50
N VAL A 133 -24.97 13.77 4.88
CA VAL A 133 -24.69 13.02 6.10
C VAL A 133 -23.86 13.81 7.10
N ASN A 134 -23.18 14.89 6.71
CA ASN A 134 -22.43 15.77 7.60
C ASN A 134 -22.97 17.21 7.53
N SER A 135 -23.87 17.55 8.44
CA SER A 135 -24.60 18.82 8.40
C SER A 135 -23.74 20.10 8.37
N PRO A 136 -22.52 20.15 8.95
CA PRO A 136 -21.65 21.32 8.84
C PRO A 136 -21.06 21.54 7.45
N ALA A 137 -21.05 20.56 6.55
CA ALA A 137 -20.28 20.65 5.30
C ALA A 137 -20.79 21.72 4.32
N ILE A 138 -22.11 22.00 4.32
CA ILE A 138 -22.73 23.10 3.57
C ILE A 138 -23.78 23.76 4.45
N GLN A 139 -23.64 25.06 4.68
CA GLN A 139 -24.56 25.82 5.52
C GLN A 139 -24.88 27.17 4.87
N GLU A 140 -26.15 27.41 4.57
CA GLU A 140 -26.65 28.72 4.13
C GLU A 140 -27.12 29.50 5.37
N ARG A 141 -26.50 30.66 5.63
CA ARG A 141 -26.67 31.41 6.87
C ARG A 141 -26.87 32.90 6.61
N GLU A 142 -27.32 33.60 7.65
CA GLU A 142 -27.45 35.06 7.66
C GLU A 142 -26.62 35.63 8.81
N LEU A 143 -25.99 36.78 8.58
CA LEU A 143 -25.27 37.55 9.59
C LEU A 143 -25.89 38.94 9.73
N GLU A 144 -26.34 39.27 10.95
CA GLU A 144 -26.88 40.58 11.30
C GLU A 144 -25.77 41.54 11.77
N ASP A 145 -26.00 42.84 11.61
CA ASP A 145 -25.10 43.87 12.12
C ASP A 145 -24.88 43.73 13.65
N GLY A 146 -23.63 43.88 14.08
CA GLY A 146 -23.19 43.63 15.46
C GLY A 146 -23.19 42.18 15.95
N SER A 147 -23.57 41.20 15.11
CA SER A 147 -23.60 39.78 15.49
C SER A 147 -22.33 39.01 15.11
N THR A 148 -22.16 37.83 15.71
CA THR A 148 -21.07 36.88 15.43
C THR A 148 -21.65 35.48 15.47
N TYR A 149 -21.28 34.64 14.51
CA TYR A 149 -21.59 33.22 14.48
C TYR A 149 -20.40 32.42 14.99
N VAL A 150 -20.66 31.42 15.83
CA VAL A 150 -19.64 30.53 16.39
C VAL A 150 -20.13 29.09 16.27
N GLN A 151 -19.24 28.18 15.86
CA GLN A 151 -19.50 26.75 15.77
C GLN A 151 -18.29 25.97 16.26
N ASP A 152 -18.53 25.03 17.17
CA ASP A 152 -17.52 24.07 17.64
C ASP A 152 -17.51 22.86 16.69
N LEU A 153 -16.33 22.45 16.28
CA LEU A 153 -16.09 21.44 15.26
C LEU A 153 -14.99 20.47 15.71
N ALA A 154 -15.10 19.21 15.31
CA ALA A 154 -14.09 18.18 15.55
C ALA A 154 -13.44 17.77 14.23
N ARG A 155 -12.15 17.40 14.30
CA ARG A 155 -11.40 16.91 13.14
C ARG A 155 -12.02 15.64 12.60
N PHE A 156 -12.16 15.57 11.28
CA PHE A 156 -12.64 14.39 10.58
C PHE A 156 -11.46 13.64 9.95
N GLN A 157 -11.10 12.50 10.53
CA GLN A 157 -9.98 11.67 10.06
C GLN A 157 -8.68 12.47 9.89
N ASP A 158 -7.75 11.96 9.08
CA ASP A 158 -6.49 12.62 8.73
C ASP A 158 -6.62 13.50 7.47
N GLU A 159 -7.80 14.07 7.22
CA GLU A 159 -8.04 14.97 6.09
C GLU A 159 -7.53 16.39 6.34
N ASP A 160 -7.20 17.09 5.25
CA ASP A 160 -6.98 18.54 5.27
C ASP A 160 -8.26 19.28 5.68
N ILE A 161 -8.11 20.37 6.43
CA ILE A 161 -9.23 21.24 6.75
C ILE A 161 -9.34 22.33 5.70
N ARG A 162 -10.52 22.49 5.12
CA ARG A 162 -10.89 23.67 4.32
C ARG A 162 -12.14 24.28 4.90
N VAL A 163 -12.12 25.59 5.11
CA VAL A 163 -13.30 26.37 5.52
C VAL A 163 -13.43 27.56 4.59
N THR A 164 -14.57 27.71 3.93
CA THR A 164 -14.83 28.81 3.00
C THR A 164 -16.14 29.50 3.34
N ILE A 165 -16.11 30.84 3.44
CA ILE A 165 -17.34 31.63 3.35
C ILE A 165 -17.40 32.37 2.02
N ILE A 166 -18.63 32.57 1.55
CA ILE A 166 -18.89 33.34 0.34
C ILE A 166 -20.24 34.03 0.46
N TRP A 167 -20.29 35.28 0.05
CA TRP A 167 -21.51 36.07 0.07
C TRP A 167 -21.65 36.92 -1.20
N ASN A 168 -22.88 37.34 -1.48
CA ASN A 168 -23.13 38.29 -2.56
C ASN A 168 -22.98 39.71 -2.04
N GLU A 169 -22.12 40.49 -2.70
CA GLU A 169 -21.93 41.89 -2.36
C GLU A 169 -23.03 42.78 -2.97
N PRO A 170 -23.52 43.78 -2.22
CA PRO A 170 -24.32 44.85 -2.82
C PRO A 170 -23.45 45.66 -3.80
N MET A 171 -24.08 46.57 -4.54
CA MET A 171 -23.34 47.42 -5.48
C MET A 171 -22.36 48.32 -4.72
N GLY A 172 -21.06 48.05 -4.90
CA GLY A 172 -19.97 48.85 -4.36
C GLY A 172 -19.82 50.24 -4.99
N PRO A 173 -18.90 51.07 -4.47
CA PRO A 173 -18.62 52.39 -5.02
C PRO A 173 -18.17 52.31 -6.48
N ASN A 174 -18.69 53.22 -7.32
CA ASN A 174 -18.24 53.35 -8.70
C ASN A 174 -16.90 54.08 -8.77
N HIS A 175 -15.87 53.42 -9.28
CA HIS A 175 -14.60 54.06 -9.59
C HIS A 175 -14.72 54.83 -10.91
N ALA A 176 -14.64 56.15 -10.84
CA ALA A 176 -14.67 57.03 -12.01
C ALA A 176 -13.31 57.08 -12.75
N ILE A 177 -12.25 56.56 -12.11
CA ILE A 177 -10.87 56.64 -12.58
C ILE A 177 -10.33 55.21 -12.73
N PRO A 178 -9.81 54.82 -13.91
CA PRO A 178 -9.12 53.54 -14.07
C PRO A 178 -7.91 53.44 -13.12
N GLY A 179 -7.78 52.30 -12.44
CA GLY A 179 -6.71 52.05 -11.46
C GLY A 179 -6.95 52.67 -10.07
N ASP A 180 -8.18 53.07 -9.75
CA ASP A 180 -8.56 53.39 -8.36
C ASP A 180 -8.57 52.11 -7.52
N GLN A 181 -7.65 52.06 -6.55
CA GLN A 181 -7.40 50.90 -5.70
C GLN A 181 -8.28 50.88 -4.44
N THR A 182 -9.21 51.83 -4.29
CA THR A 182 -10.13 51.83 -3.15
C THR A 182 -10.95 50.53 -3.16
N PRO A 183 -11.01 49.74 -2.07
CA PRO A 183 -11.82 48.52 -2.07
C PRO A 183 -13.27 48.79 -2.46
N VAL A 184 -13.83 47.98 -3.37
CA VAL A 184 -15.27 48.06 -3.68
C VAL A 184 -16.14 47.23 -2.74
N LEU A 185 -15.51 46.46 -1.84
CA LEU A 185 -16.16 45.67 -0.81
C LEU A 185 -16.96 46.60 0.13
N VAL A 186 -18.23 46.27 0.35
CA VAL A 186 -19.16 47.01 1.20
C VAL A 186 -19.36 46.28 2.52
N ASN A 187 -19.68 44.98 2.47
CA ASN A 187 -19.84 44.15 3.66
C ASN A 187 -18.59 43.28 3.82
N ASP A 188 -17.80 43.57 4.85
CA ASP A 188 -16.55 42.89 5.17
C ASP A 188 -16.83 41.82 6.24
N LEU A 189 -17.05 40.59 5.79
CA LEU A 189 -17.22 39.42 6.65
C LEU A 189 -15.87 38.74 6.85
N ASP A 190 -15.64 38.25 8.06
CA ASP A 190 -14.39 37.64 8.51
C ASP A 190 -14.58 36.21 9.01
N ILE A 191 -13.79 35.26 8.51
CA ILE A 191 -13.64 33.92 9.11
C ILE A 191 -12.37 33.80 9.93
N ARG A 192 -12.49 33.12 11.06
CA ARG A 192 -11.36 32.63 11.85
C ARG A 192 -11.64 31.20 12.26
N LEU A 193 -10.62 30.36 12.23
CA LEU A 193 -10.69 29.02 12.79
C LEU A 193 -9.63 28.92 13.88
N GLU A 194 -10.06 28.70 15.12
CA GLU A 194 -9.16 28.52 16.26
C GLU A 194 -9.01 27.02 16.54
N ASP A 195 -7.78 26.53 16.61
CA ASP A 195 -7.45 25.25 17.22
C ASP A 195 -7.69 25.38 18.73
N ALA A 196 -8.76 24.76 19.21
CA ALA A 196 -9.20 24.88 20.60
C ALA A 196 -8.29 24.11 21.57
N ASP A 197 -7.44 23.22 21.08
CA ASP A 197 -6.52 22.44 21.91
C ASP A 197 -5.27 23.24 22.29
N ASN A 198 -4.82 24.16 21.42
CA ASN A 198 -3.60 24.97 21.65
C ASN A 198 -3.77 26.49 21.50
N GLY A 199 -4.92 26.97 21.04
CA GLY A 199 -5.24 28.40 20.86
C GLY A 199 -4.67 29.04 19.60
N THR A 200 -4.20 28.26 18.62
CA THR A 200 -3.71 28.79 17.34
C THR A 200 -4.86 29.27 16.49
N ILE A 201 -4.80 30.52 16.02
CA ILE A 201 -5.82 31.10 15.14
C ILE A 201 -5.33 31.07 13.70
N TYR A 202 -6.12 30.44 12.83
CA TYR A 202 -5.93 30.41 11.39
C TYR A 202 -6.74 31.51 10.71
N TYR A 203 -6.12 32.12 9.70
CA TYR A 203 -6.62 33.27 8.96
C TYR A 203 -6.83 32.89 7.50
N PRO A 204 -7.77 33.54 6.79
CA PRO A 204 -8.01 33.25 5.38
C PRO A 204 -6.85 33.69 4.50
N TRP A 205 -6.83 33.18 3.28
CA TRP A 205 -5.89 33.59 2.24
C TRP A 205 -6.05 35.08 1.86
N VAL A 206 -4.90 35.73 1.65
CA VAL A 206 -4.77 37.10 1.15
C VAL A 206 -3.65 37.16 0.10
N LEU A 207 -3.86 37.98 -0.94
CA LEU A 207 -2.87 38.23 -2.00
C LEU A 207 -2.17 39.59 -1.84
N GLY A 208 -1.03 39.73 -2.52
CA GLY A 208 -0.17 40.91 -2.46
C GLY A 208 -0.74 42.20 -3.10
N GLY A 209 -1.96 42.13 -3.64
CA GLY A 209 -2.62 43.26 -4.30
C GLY A 209 -2.00 43.63 -5.64
N ILE A 210 -2.44 44.77 -6.18
CA ILE A 210 -1.98 45.31 -7.48
C ILE A 210 -0.49 45.68 -7.50
N ASP A 211 0.08 46.00 -6.35
CA ASP A 211 1.51 46.35 -6.24
C ASP A 211 2.40 45.11 -6.25
N ASN A 212 1.86 43.93 -5.89
CA ASN A 212 2.60 42.66 -5.81
C ASN A 212 1.78 41.48 -6.37
N PRO A 213 1.40 41.49 -7.66
CA PRO A 213 0.50 40.50 -8.22
C PRO A 213 1.12 39.11 -8.40
N ASP A 214 2.46 39.01 -8.42
CA ASP A 214 3.17 37.74 -8.62
C ASP A 214 3.65 37.10 -7.30
N THR A 215 3.35 37.70 -6.14
CA THR A 215 3.75 37.11 -4.86
C THR A 215 2.82 35.97 -4.48
N PRO A 216 3.35 34.87 -3.88
CA PRO A 216 2.52 33.79 -3.35
C PRO A 216 1.46 34.30 -2.38
N ALA A 217 0.35 33.58 -2.27
CA ALA A 217 -0.65 33.82 -1.25
C ALA A 217 -0.03 33.71 0.15
N THR A 218 -0.57 34.49 1.07
CA THR A 218 -0.27 34.41 2.50
C THR A 218 -1.58 34.40 3.27
N THR A 219 -1.56 34.25 4.58
CA THR A 219 -2.77 34.33 5.39
C THR A 219 -2.86 35.67 6.12
N GLY A 220 -4.08 36.16 6.32
CA GLY A 220 -4.29 37.45 6.96
C GLY A 220 -5.74 37.91 6.89
N ASP A 221 -5.91 39.20 7.14
CA ASP A 221 -7.22 39.85 7.11
C ASP A 221 -7.55 40.25 5.67
N ASN A 222 -8.53 39.60 5.03
CA ASN A 222 -8.95 39.97 3.68
C ASN A 222 -9.87 41.18 3.77
N ILE A 223 -9.62 42.19 2.93
CA ILE A 223 -10.36 43.46 2.94
C ILE A 223 -10.90 43.85 1.56
N VAL A 224 -10.80 42.93 0.58
CA VAL A 224 -11.19 43.20 -0.82
C VAL A 224 -12.10 42.11 -1.38
N ASP A 225 -11.92 40.85 -1.03
CA ASP A 225 -12.65 39.73 -1.61
C ASP A 225 -13.94 39.42 -0.85
N ASN A 226 -14.95 38.94 -1.57
CA ASN A 226 -16.20 38.42 -1.01
C ASN A 226 -16.21 36.89 -0.88
N VAL A 227 -15.01 36.32 -0.82
CA VAL A 227 -14.73 34.91 -0.63
C VAL A 227 -13.53 34.85 0.28
N GLU A 228 -13.68 34.22 1.43
CA GLU A 228 -12.57 33.94 2.34
C GLU A 228 -12.45 32.43 2.51
N GLN A 229 -11.22 31.92 2.41
CA GLN A 229 -10.94 30.51 2.62
C GLN A 229 -9.74 30.34 3.53
N ILE A 230 -9.90 29.47 4.53
CA ILE A 230 -8.82 28.90 5.34
C ILE A 230 -8.56 27.49 4.80
N TRP A 231 -7.29 27.15 4.58
CA TRP A 231 -6.85 25.79 4.27
C TRP A 231 -5.68 25.43 5.18
N ILE A 232 -5.82 24.32 5.89
CA ILE A 232 -4.82 23.75 6.79
C ILE A 232 -4.50 22.34 6.28
N GLU A 233 -3.27 22.17 5.80
CA GLU A 233 -2.75 20.85 5.44
C GLU A 233 -2.32 20.08 6.68
N ALA A 234 -2.63 18.78 6.74
CA ALA A 234 -2.25 17.88 7.83
C ALA A 234 -2.46 18.49 9.24
N PRO A 235 -3.70 18.87 9.59
CA PRO A 235 -4.03 19.53 10.84
C PRO A 235 -3.66 18.67 12.07
N ALA A 236 -3.03 19.29 13.07
CA ALA A 236 -2.59 18.59 14.29
C ALA A 236 -3.57 18.69 15.47
N GLY A 237 -4.47 19.67 15.47
CA GLY A 237 -5.52 19.80 16.50
C GLY A 237 -6.71 18.90 16.21
N GLU A 238 -7.39 18.45 17.25
CA GLU A 238 -8.58 17.60 17.17
C GLU A 238 -9.87 18.43 17.32
N ASN A 239 -9.82 19.55 18.03
CA ASN A 239 -10.97 20.42 18.28
C ASN A 239 -10.74 21.81 17.71
N TYR A 240 -11.76 22.36 17.04
CA TYR A 240 -11.72 23.67 16.43
C TYR A 240 -12.95 24.50 16.77
N GLN A 241 -12.76 25.80 16.91
CA GLN A 241 -13.84 26.78 17.00
C GLN A 241 -13.82 27.68 15.76
N LEU A 242 -14.85 27.54 14.93
CA LEU A 242 -15.10 28.41 13.80
C LEU A 242 -15.84 29.66 14.27
N THR A 243 -15.34 30.84 13.88
CA THR A 243 -15.99 32.13 14.09
C THR A 243 -16.20 32.84 12.76
N VAL A 244 -17.44 33.28 12.50
CA VAL A 244 -17.77 34.20 11.40
C VAL A 244 -18.26 35.52 11.98
N SER A 245 -17.58 36.60 11.66
CA SER A 245 -17.87 37.95 12.16
C SER A 245 -17.86 38.97 11.01
N HIS A 246 -17.93 40.25 11.33
CA HIS A 246 -17.81 41.31 10.32
C HIS A 246 -17.10 42.54 10.87
N LYS A 247 -16.54 43.36 9.97
CA LYS A 247 -15.95 44.66 10.29
C LYS A 247 -16.93 45.78 10.04
N GLY A 248 -16.86 46.77 10.93
CA GLY A 248 -17.60 48.02 10.78
C GLY A 248 -19.10 47.83 11.01
N THR A 249 -19.90 48.26 10.04
CA THR A 249 -21.36 48.19 10.11
C THR A 249 -21.87 47.61 8.79
N LEU A 250 -22.61 46.51 8.86
CA LEU A 250 -23.19 45.91 7.67
C LEU A 250 -24.26 46.83 7.06
N SER A 251 -24.28 46.91 5.72
CA SER A 251 -25.30 47.71 5.02
C SER A 251 -26.70 47.10 5.10
N GLU A 252 -26.76 45.78 5.29
CA GLU A 252 -27.95 44.95 5.40
C GLU A 252 -27.60 43.64 6.12
N THR A 253 -28.60 42.83 6.49
CA THR A 253 -28.34 41.44 6.89
C THR A 253 -27.75 40.70 5.70
N VAL A 254 -26.58 40.09 5.87
CA VAL A 254 -25.84 39.43 4.79
C VAL A 254 -26.12 37.94 4.82
N SER A 255 -26.73 37.41 3.75
CA SER A 255 -26.77 35.97 3.51
C SER A 255 -25.41 35.50 2.97
N TYR A 256 -24.84 34.47 3.59
CA TYR A 256 -23.58 33.85 3.19
C TYR A 256 -23.70 32.33 3.18
N THR A 257 -22.90 31.67 2.36
CA THR A 257 -22.72 30.22 2.41
C THR A 257 -21.40 29.91 3.10
N LEU A 258 -21.43 28.96 4.02
CA LEU A 258 -20.29 28.37 4.70
C LEU A 258 -20.09 26.93 4.20
N LEU A 259 -18.87 26.60 3.81
CA LEU A 259 -18.46 25.31 3.26
C LEU A 259 -17.30 24.77 4.08
N ILE A 260 -17.38 23.51 4.49
CA ILE A 260 -16.43 22.89 5.42
C ILE A 260 -16.06 21.47 4.95
N SER A 261 -14.76 21.20 4.78
CA SER A 261 -14.17 19.88 4.59
C SER A 261 -13.20 19.56 5.74
N GLY A 262 -13.00 18.28 6.04
CA GLY A 262 -12.10 17.82 7.10
C GLY A 262 -12.60 18.05 8.53
N LEU A 263 -13.84 18.51 8.72
CA LEU A 263 -14.46 18.73 10.04
C LEU A 263 -15.90 18.21 10.10
N ILE A 264 -16.28 17.75 11.29
CA ILE A 264 -17.65 17.37 11.67
C ILE A 264 -18.12 18.22 12.87
N ASP A 265 -19.41 18.13 13.20
CA ASP A 265 -19.96 18.82 14.37
C ASP A 265 -19.40 18.17 15.65
N SER A 266 -18.83 18.96 16.56
CA SER A 266 -18.36 18.43 17.86
C SER A 266 -19.50 17.84 18.70
N ALA A 267 -20.75 18.20 18.41
CA ALA A 267 -21.93 17.70 19.07
C ALA A 267 -22.68 16.64 18.24
N ASP A 268 -22.04 16.06 17.22
CA ASP A 268 -22.65 14.99 16.43
C ASP A 268 -22.99 13.79 17.33
N PRO A 269 -24.27 13.37 17.43
CA PRO A 269 -24.65 12.28 18.32
C PRO A 269 -24.20 10.89 17.81
N ARG A 270 -23.66 10.80 16.58
CA ARG A 270 -23.31 9.55 15.92
C ARG A 270 -21.89 9.12 16.24
N GLU A 271 -21.66 8.83 17.52
CA GLU A 271 -20.35 8.44 18.05
C GLU A 271 -19.88 7.08 17.49
N PRO A 272 -18.58 6.88 17.27
CA PRO A 272 -18.06 5.60 16.80
C PRO A 272 -17.80 4.61 17.93
N VAL A 273 -17.66 3.34 17.57
CA VAL A 273 -17.18 2.32 18.53
C VAL A 273 -15.78 2.68 19.01
N THR A 274 -15.42 2.22 20.20
CA THR A 274 -14.05 2.31 20.71
C THR A 274 -13.51 0.93 21.05
N ASN A 275 -12.18 0.80 21.19
CA ASN A 275 -11.54 -0.46 21.55
C ASN A 275 -11.94 -1.65 20.65
N LEU A 276 -12.12 -1.41 19.34
CA LEU A 276 -12.36 -2.48 18.38
C LEU A 276 -11.15 -3.41 18.32
N THR A 277 -11.39 -4.69 18.57
CA THR A 277 -10.41 -5.77 18.50
C THR A 277 -10.95 -6.93 17.70
N GLY A 278 -10.04 -7.75 17.17
CA GLY A 278 -10.40 -8.97 16.46
C GLY A 278 -9.45 -10.10 16.81
N GLU A 279 -10.02 -11.24 17.19
CA GLU A 279 -9.31 -12.46 17.56
C GLU A 279 -9.70 -13.59 16.61
N SER A 280 -8.72 -14.14 15.91
CA SER A 280 -8.92 -15.31 15.06
C SER A 280 -8.97 -16.60 15.87
N ASN A 281 -9.97 -17.44 15.63
CA ASN A 281 -10.12 -18.79 16.16
C ASN A 281 -10.06 -19.80 15.02
N TYR A 282 -8.87 -20.35 14.77
CA TYR A 282 -8.64 -21.31 13.69
C TYR A 282 -9.49 -22.59 13.84
N GLY A 283 -9.62 -23.12 15.06
CA GLY A 283 -10.32 -24.39 15.31
C GLY A 283 -11.79 -24.35 14.90
N ASP A 284 -12.43 -23.19 15.08
CA ASP A 284 -13.83 -22.96 14.72
C ASP A 284 -13.98 -22.28 13.35
N GLN A 285 -12.88 -21.92 12.68
CA GLN A 285 -12.85 -21.14 11.44
C GLN A 285 -13.57 -19.79 11.54
N THR A 286 -13.40 -19.11 12.67
CA THR A 286 -14.06 -17.84 12.93
C THR A 286 -13.08 -16.73 13.29
N ILE A 287 -13.51 -15.49 13.09
CA ILE A 287 -12.91 -14.30 13.69
C ILE A 287 -13.95 -13.70 14.63
N GLN A 288 -13.56 -13.55 15.90
CA GLN A 288 -14.37 -12.93 16.93
C GLN A 288 -13.96 -11.46 17.07
N LEU A 289 -14.91 -10.57 16.80
CA LEU A 289 -14.77 -9.14 17.01
C LEU A 289 -15.38 -8.74 18.36
N ASP A 290 -14.73 -7.80 19.05
CA ASP A 290 -15.19 -7.19 20.31
C ASP A 290 -14.90 -5.69 20.26
N TRP A 291 -15.83 -4.88 20.77
CA TRP A 291 -15.70 -3.42 20.83
C TRP A 291 -16.53 -2.84 21.97
N ASP A 292 -16.19 -1.63 22.41
CA ASP A 292 -16.98 -0.88 23.38
C ASP A 292 -18.13 -0.14 22.69
N HIS A 293 -19.31 -0.20 23.32
CA HIS A 293 -20.50 0.52 22.86
C HIS A 293 -20.26 2.04 22.87
N PRO A 294 -20.56 2.74 21.77
CA PRO A 294 -20.51 4.20 21.74
C PRO A 294 -21.51 4.83 22.72
N GLY A 295 -21.23 6.05 23.16
CA GLY A 295 -22.25 6.85 23.83
C GLY A 295 -23.30 7.33 22.81
N GLY A 296 -24.59 7.37 23.17
CA GLY A 296 -25.63 7.94 22.31
C GLY A 296 -27.03 7.37 22.55
N ASP A 297 -28.00 8.23 22.86
CA ASP A 297 -29.37 7.80 23.21
C ASP A 297 -30.21 7.31 22.01
N THR A 298 -29.70 7.46 20.78
CA THR A 298 -30.42 7.14 19.53
C THR A 298 -29.86 5.94 18.77
N PHE A 299 -28.91 5.21 19.37
CA PHE A 299 -28.31 4.02 18.79
C PHE A 299 -29.36 2.95 18.42
N GLN A 300 -29.16 2.31 17.27
CA GLN A 300 -30.05 1.28 16.74
C GLN A 300 -29.36 -0.09 16.67
N HIS A 301 -28.27 -0.19 15.91
CA HIS A 301 -27.51 -1.42 15.69
C HIS A 301 -26.13 -1.08 15.10
N TYR A 302 -25.27 -2.09 14.97
CA TYR A 302 -24.00 -2.01 14.26
C TYR A 302 -24.11 -2.68 12.90
N ARG A 303 -23.44 -2.11 11.91
CA ARG A 303 -23.04 -2.80 10.68
C ARG A 303 -21.60 -3.25 10.81
N VAL A 304 -21.32 -4.48 10.38
CA VAL A 304 -19.97 -5.06 10.39
C VAL A 304 -19.52 -5.20 8.95
N VAL A 305 -18.38 -4.62 8.64
CA VAL A 305 -17.80 -4.54 7.29
C VAL A 305 -16.46 -5.25 7.31
N ARG A 306 -16.21 -6.09 6.30
CA ARG A 306 -14.93 -6.77 6.05
C ARG A 306 -14.46 -6.45 4.65
N ASP A 307 -13.24 -5.94 4.51
CA ASP A 307 -12.61 -5.56 3.24
C ASP A 307 -13.52 -4.64 2.39
N GLY A 308 -14.20 -3.69 3.06
CA GLY A 308 -15.15 -2.76 2.44
C GLY A 308 -16.52 -3.34 2.09
N SER A 309 -16.80 -4.61 2.39
CA SER A 309 -18.10 -5.25 2.16
C SER A 309 -18.82 -5.55 3.47
N GLU A 310 -20.10 -5.19 3.57
CA GLU A 310 -20.92 -5.56 4.73
C GLU A 310 -21.12 -7.08 4.82
N ILE A 311 -20.78 -7.65 5.98
CA ILE A 311 -20.94 -9.08 6.27
C ILE A 311 -22.12 -9.36 7.21
N GLY A 312 -22.60 -8.35 7.94
CA GLY A 312 -23.83 -8.46 8.71
C GLY A 312 -24.11 -7.28 9.62
N THR A 313 -25.16 -7.43 10.43
CA THR A 313 -25.56 -6.46 11.44
C THR A 313 -25.77 -7.13 12.80
N THR A 314 -25.56 -6.39 13.88
CA THR A 314 -25.75 -6.89 15.26
C THR A 314 -26.15 -5.76 16.20
N THR A 315 -26.82 -6.08 17.31
CA THR A 315 -27.06 -5.14 18.42
C THR A 315 -26.12 -5.38 19.60
N GLU A 316 -25.37 -6.48 19.57
CA GLU A 316 -24.40 -6.84 20.59
C GLU A 316 -23.06 -6.13 20.32
N THR A 317 -22.22 -6.00 21.35
CA THR A 317 -20.85 -5.45 21.25
C THR A 317 -19.82 -6.46 20.75
N THR A 318 -20.29 -7.53 20.12
CA THR A 318 -19.48 -8.65 19.64
C THR A 318 -20.06 -9.19 18.35
N TYR A 319 -19.21 -9.69 17.46
CA TYR A 319 -19.62 -10.36 16.23
C TYR A 319 -18.67 -11.49 15.87
N SER A 320 -19.21 -12.66 15.54
CA SER A 320 -18.44 -13.80 15.04
C SER A 320 -18.62 -13.89 13.54
N ASP A 321 -17.52 -13.80 12.80
CA ASP A 321 -17.46 -13.93 11.36
C ASP A 321 -16.89 -15.30 10.98
N ASP A 322 -17.63 -16.06 10.17
CA ASP A 322 -17.15 -17.33 9.61
C ASP A 322 -16.25 -17.03 8.40
N VAL A 323 -14.95 -17.26 8.55
CA VAL A 323 -13.96 -16.92 7.52
C VAL A 323 -13.60 -18.12 6.66
N ALA A 324 -13.68 -17.93 5.34
CA ALA A 324 -13.32 -18.94 4.35
C ALA A 324 -11.94 -18.62 3.76
N GLY A 325 -10.93 -19.34 4.21
CA GLY A 325 -9.57 -19.23 3.69
C GLY A 325 -8.67 -18.31 4.53
N PHE A 326 -7.39 -18.27 4.14
CA PHE A 326 -6.34 -17.58 4.87
C PHE A 326 -6.05 -16.21 4.28
N GLY A 327 -5.67 -15.26 5.13
CA GLY A 327 -5.30 -13.90 4.74
C GLY A 327 -5.47 -12.90 5.89
N THR A 328 -5.05 -11.66 5.62
CA THR A 328 -5.38 -10.53 6.48
C THR A 328 -6.71 -9.94 6.03
N PHE A 329 -7.63 -9.78 6.98
CA PHE A 329 -8.94 -9.17 6.78
C PHE A 329 -8.98 -7.84 7.52
N VAL A 330 -9.51 -6.80 6.87
CA VAL A 330 -9.70 -5.48 7.49
C VAL A 330 -11.15 -5.35 7.91
N TYR A 331 -11.39 -5.20 9.21
CA TYR A 331 -12.72 -5.04 9.78
C TYR A 331 -13.00 -3.60 10.17
N GLU A 332 -14.22 -3.15 9.92
CA GLU A 332 -14.78 -1.89 10.39
C GLU A 332 -16.14 -2.18 11.03
N VAL A 333 -16.42 -1.53 12.17
CA VAL A 333 -17.74 -1.61 12.82
C VAL A 333 -18.35 -0.22 12.83
N VAL A 334 -19.50 -0.09 12.15
CA VAL A 334 -20.20 1.17 11.94
C VAL A 334 -21.47 1.21 12.79
N PRO A 335 -21.51 2.00 13.87
CA PRO A 335 -22.74 2.26 14.61
C PRO A 335 -23.76 3.01 13.76
N VAL A 336 -25.02 2.58 13.85
CA VAL A 336 -26.16 3.18 13.17
C VAL A 336 -27.11 3.77 14.21
N TYR A 337 -27.51 5.02 13.99
CA TYR A 337 -28.40 5.81 14.83
C TYR A 337 -29.68 6.20 14.08
N ASN A 338 -30.64 6.83 14.76
CA ASN A 338 -31.83 7.40 14.11
C ASN A 338 -31.47 8.42 13.03
N GLU A 339 -30.40 9.17 13.26
CA GLU A 339 -29.90 10.26 12.42
C GLU A 339 -29.09 9.74 11.23
N GLY A 340 -28.64 8.48 11.28
CA GLY A 340 -27.80 7.86 10.25
C GLY A 340 -26.61 7.12 10.85
N GLU A 341 -25.61 6.85 10.01
CA GLU A 341 -24.40 6.11 10.39
C GLU A 341 -23.37 7.04 11.03
N SER A 342 -22.56 6.50 11.95
CA SER A 342 -21.37 7.19 12.45
C SER A 342 -20.42 7.52 11.30
N LEU A 343 -19.89 8.74 11.33
CA LEU A 343 -19.10 9.28 10.25
C LEU A 343 -17.64 8.79 10.27
N GLN A 344 -17.11 8.40 11.44
CA GLN A 344 -15.68 8.07 11.60
C GLN A 344 -15.53 6.80 12.42
N ASN A 345 -15.28 5.65 11.79
CA ASN A 345 -15.17 4.38 12.50
C ASN A 345 -13.74 3.85 12.53
N PRO A 346 -13.29 3.24 13.65
CA PRO A 346 -11.99 2.58 13.68
C PRO A 346 -12.01 1.30 12.84
N THR A 347 -10.84 0.94 12.31
CA THR A 347 -10.60 -0.35 11.66
C THR A 347 -9.65 -1.22 12.48
N VAL A 348 -9.74 -2.54 12.28
CA VAL A 348 -8.78 -3.50 12.82
C VAL A 348 -8.38 -4.52 11.75
N ASP A 349 -7.09 -4.76 11.62
CA ASP A 349 -6.53 -5.79 10.74
C ASP A 349 -6.42 -7.09 11.52
N VAL A 350 -7.04 -8.17 11.03
CA VAL A 350 -7.00 -9.49 11.65
C VAL A 350 -6.43 -10.50 10.67
N LEU A 351 -5.31 -11.10 11.04
CA LEU A 351 -4.69 -12.18 10.27
C LEU A 351 -5.31 -13.52 10.65
N PHE A 352 -5.92 -14.18 9.67
CA PHE A 352 -6.39 -15.56 9.80
C PHE A 352 -5.51 -16.48 8.96
N ALA A 353 -4.69 -17.29 9.63
CA ALA A 353 -3.74 -18.19 9.01
C ALA A 353 -3.79 -19.57 9.70
N GLU A 354 -3.31 -20.59 8.99
CA GLU A 354 -3.12 -21.92 9.56
C GLU A 354 -1.95 -21.91 10.56
N PRO A 355 -2.12 -22.43 11.78
CA PRO A 355 -1.00 -22.65 12.69
C PRO A 355 -0.05 -23.71 12.11
N VAL A 356 1.23 -23.37 11.99
CA VAL A 356 2.29 -24.25 11.49
C VAL A 356 3.16 -24.72 12.67
N PRO A 357 3.40 -26.04 12.83
CA PRO A 357 4.32 -26.52 13.85
C PRO A 357 5.75 -26.04 13.59
N ALA A 358 6.49 -25.80 14.68
CA ALA A 358 7.94 -25.72 14.60
C ALA A 358 8.52 -27.14 14.63
N SER A 359 9.49 -27.42 13.76
CA SER A 359 10.16 -28.72 13.67
C SER A 359 11.66 -28.58 13.84
N PHE A 360 12.27 -29.49 14.60
CA PHE A 360 13.72 -29.52 14.74
C PHE A 360 14.32 -30.13 13.48
N PHE A 361 14.99 -29.34 12.64
CA PHE A 361 15.64 -29.88 11.46
C PHE A 361 17.08 -30.34 11.74
N SER A 362 17.79 -29.72 12.69
CA SER A 362 19.18 -30.08 13.01
C SER A 362 19.68 -29.51 14.34
N TYR A 363 20.78 -30.06 14.85
CA TYR A 363 21.63 -29.42 15.83
C TYR A 363 23.09 -29.54 15.39
N ARG A 364 23.93 -28.56 15.74
CA ARG A 364 25.38 -28.62 15.47
C ARG A 364 26.19 -28.38 16.73
N VAL A 365 27.37 -28.98 16.79
CA VAL A 365 28.35 -28.69 17.84
C VAL A 365 29.12 -27.44 17.44
N ILE A 366 29.05 -26.40 18.27
CA ILE A 366 29.79 -25.13 18.07
C ILE A 366 31.20 -25.26 18.65
N ASP A 367 31.34 -25.90 19.81
CA ASP A 367 32.61 -26.08 20.50
C ASP A 367 32.60 -27.38 21.34
N GLU A 368 33.32 -28.39 20.87
CA GLU A 368 33.40 -29.71 21.51
C GLU A 368 33.99 -29.66 22.94
N PRO A 369 35.15 -28.99 23.20
CA PRO A 369 35.72 -28.87 24.54
C PRO A 369 34.79 -28.28 25.59
N SER A 370 33.96 -27.29 25.22
CA SER A 370 33.00 -26.68 26.14
C SER A 370 31.60 -27.28 26.05
N ARG A 371 31.37 -28.24 25.15
CA ARG A 371 30.07 -28.89 24.90
C ARG A 371 28.98 -27.89 24.54
N GLN A 372 29.36 -26.90 23.74
CA GLN A 372 28.42 -25.91 23.23
C GLN A 372 27.77 -26.44 21.95
N ILE A 373 26.45 -26.47 21.94
CA ILE A 373 25.62 -26.85 20.81
C ILE A 373 24.76 -25.68 20.36
N GLU A 374 24.35 -25.70 19.10
CA GLU A 374 23.28 -24.86 18.57
C GLU A 374 22.12 -25.74 18.15
N LEU A 375 20.97 -25.54 18.77
CA LEU A 375 19.71 -26.08 18.32
C LEU A 375 19.22 -25.22 17.16
N MET A 376 18.74 -25.87 16.11
CA MET A 376 18.18 -25.18 14.95
C MET A 376 16.84 -25.82 14.60
N TRP A 377 15.83 -24.99 14.38
CA TRP A 377 14.49 -25.42 14.03
C TRP A 377 13.95 -24.57 12.90
N GLU A 378 12.90 -25.07 12.27
CA GLU A 378 12.24 -24.43 11.14
C GLU A 378 10.72 -24.49 11.34
N GLN A 379 9.99 -23.67 10.60
CA GLN A 379 8.54 -23.80 10.48
C GLN A 379 8.28 -24.52 9.17
N THR A 380 7.90 -25.80 9.26
CA THR A 380 7.64 -26.62 8.09
C THR A 380 6.19 -27.05 8.01
N ARG A 381 5.58 -26.88 6.84
CA ARG A 381 4.29 -27.48 6.52
C ARG A 381 4.49 -28.98 6.34
N ALA A 382 4.21 -29.76 7.38
CA ALA A 382 4.39 -31.21 7.35
C ALA A 382 3.45 -31.85 6.33
N GLN A 383 3.96 -32.20 5.15
CA GLN A 383 3.47 -33.33 4.40
C GLN A 383 4.54 -34.42 4.42
N GLU A 384 4.37 -35.39 5.31
CA GLU A 384 5.10 -36.67 5.20
C GLU A 384 4.66 -37.35 3.90
N THR A 385 5.49 -37.24 2.85
CA THR A 385 5.44 -38.17 1.72
C THR A 385 6.74 -38.94 1.68
N ILE A 386 6.75 -40.09 2.33
CA ILE A 386 7.83 -41.07 2.21
C ILE A 386 7.66 -41.77 0.86
N TYR A 387 8.46 -41.41 -0.15
CA TYR A 387 8.64 -42.26 -1.32
C TYR A 387 9.67 -43.34 -0.97
N ASP A 388 9.16 -44.52 -0.62
CA ASP A 388 9.85 -45.79 -0.84
C ASP A 388 9.22 -46.40 -2.11
N ASP A 389 9.78 -46.09 -3.27
CA ASP A 389 9.54 -46.89 -4.46
C ASP A 389 10.87 -47.31 -5.09
N GLY A 390 11.17 -48.61 -4.88
CA GLY A 390 12.26 -49.27 -5.57
C GLY A 390 12.16 -49.11 -7.09
N GLU A 391 13.31 -48.78 -7.68
CA GLU A 391 13.61 -48.89 -9.11
C GLU A 391 12.76 -48.02 -10.05
N ALA A 392 12.94 -46.70 -9.97
CA ALA A 392 12.73 -45.79 -11.09
C ALA A 392 14.07 -45.17 -11.53
N GLU A 393 14.27 -45.05 -12.85
CA GLU A 393 15.51 -44.56 -13.48
C GLU A 393 15.91 -43.18 -12.94
N GLN A 394 17.18 -43.03 -12.55
CA GLN A 394 17.73 -41.81 -11.95
C GLN A 394 17.56 -40.59 -12.88
N PRO A 395 17.11 -39.41 -12.39
CA PRO A 395 17.05 -38.21 -13.20
C PRO A 395 18.47 -37.74 -13.55
N GLY A 396 18.81 -37.74 -14.83
CA GLY A 396 20.11 -37.31 -15.33
C GLY A 396 20.16 -35.80 -15.61
N LEU A 397 21.17 -35.11 -15.08
CA LEU A 397 21.53 -33.74 -15.46
C LEU A 397 22.18 -33.73 -16.87
N SER A 398 21.72 -32.84 -17.75
CA SER A 398 22.26 -32.66 -19.10
C SER A 398 22.84 -31.26 -19.29
N PHE A 399 24.05 -31.19 -19.87
CA PHE A 399 24.74 -29.95 -20.21
C PHE A 399 24.81 -29.77 -21.73
N VAL A 400 24.42 -28.58 -22.22
CA VAL A 400 24.48 -28.23 -23.65
C VAL A 400 25.26 -26.91 -23.82
N GLU A 401 26.19 -26.88 -24.79
CA GLU A 401 26.80 -25.63 -25.27
C GLU A 401 25.85 -24.95 -26.26
N SER A 402 25.30 -23.78 -25.92
CA SER A 402 24.57 -22.94 -26.88
C SER A 402 25.52 -21.94 -27.55
N LEU A 403 25.46 -21.83 -28.89
CA LEU A 403 26.17 -20.79 -29.63
C LEU A 403 25.21 -19.61 -29.93
N PRO A 404 25.57 -18.34 -29.65
CA PRO A 404 26.72 -17.85 -28.90
C PRO A 404 26.32 -17.35 -27.51
N LEU A 405 26.98 -17.89 -26.48
CA LEU A 405 27.08 -17.42 -25.09
C LEU A 405 26.08 -18.07 -24.10
N GLY A 406 26.25 -19.38 -23.84
CA GLY A 406 25.94 -19.92 -22.52
C GLY A 406 26.09 -21.43 -22.33
N ILE A 407 26.51 -21.85 -21.13
CA ILE A 407 26.28 -23.21 -20.63
C ILE A 407 24.84 -23.23 -20.13
N ILE A 408 24.09 -24.30 -20.44
CA ILE A 408 22.77 -24.52 -19.87
C ILE A 408 22.81 -25.77 -19.00
N ALA A 409 22.41 -25.63 -17.74
CA ALA A 409 22.06 -26.75 -16.89
C ALA A 409 20.54 -26.75 -16.73
N ALA A 410 19.90 -27.86 -17.08
CA ALA A 410 18.45 -27.96 -17.05
C ALA A 410 17.99 -29.32 -16.52
N GLN A 411 16.80 -29.31 -15.91
CA GLN A 411 16.08 -30.50 -15.48
C GLN A 411 14.76 -30.60 -16.23
N LEU A 412 14.39 -31.84 -16.55
CA LEU A 412 13.14 -32.16 -17.24
C LEU A 412 12.00 -32.32 -16.23
N PHE A 413 10.86 -31.68 -16.49
CA PHE A 413 9.65 -31.77 -15.66
C PHE A 413 8.49 -32.39 -16.45
N ASP A 414 7.75 -33.29 -15.78
CA ASP A 414 6.43 -33.75 -16.22
C ASP A 414 5.36 -32.76 -15.70
N VAL A 415 4.47 -32.30 -16.58
CA VAL A 415 3.49 -31.21 -16.31
C VAL A 415 2.28 -31.68 -15.49
N ASP A 416 2.24 -32.94 -15.05
CA ASP A 416 1.11 -33.47 -14.27
C ASP A 416 0.96 -32.81 -12.88
N ASP A 417 1.93 -31.99 -12.45
CA ASP A 417 1.93 -31.23 -11.19
C ASP A 417 1.49 -29.75 -11.33
N PHE A 418 1.30 -29.20 -12.54
CA PHE A 418 0.80 -27.83 -12.75
C PHE A 418 0.16 -27.63 -14.14
N SER A 419 -0.97 -26.90 -14.23
CA SER A 419 -1.67 -26.64 -15.51
C SER A 419 -1.29 -25.29 -16.16
N SER A 420 -0.53 -24.44 -15.45
CA SER A 420 -0.05 -23.16 -15.97
C SER A 420 1.19 -22.66 -15.23
N LEU A 421 1.96 -21.75 -15.84
CA LEU A 421 3.14 -21.12 -15.23
C LEU A 421 3.13 -19.60 -15.48
N ARG A 422 3.30 -18.82 -14.40
CA ARG A 422 3.31 -17.35 -14.37
C ARG A 422 4.57 -16.76 -13.75
N GLY A 423 5.37 -17.56 -13.05
CA GLY A 423 6.61 -17.08 -12.47
C GLY A 423 7.46 -18.19 -11.89
N ILE A 424 8.74 -17.88 -11.69
CA ILE A 424 9.73 -18.76 -11.08
C ILE A 424 10.34 -18.07 -9.86
N ARG A 425 10.39 -18.75 -8.72
CA ARG A 425 11.08 -18.27 -7.52
C ARG A 425 12.35 -19.10 -7.27
N VAL A 426 13.48 -18.46 -7.01
CA VAL A 426 14.77 -19.14 -6.79
C VAL A 426 15.52 -18.58 -5.59
N GLU A 427 16.10 -19.46 -4.77
CA GLU A 427 17.03 -19.08 -3.71
C GLU A 427 18.48 -19.38 -4.11
N LEU A 428 19.36 -18.42 -3.88
CA LEU A 428 20.81 -18.58 -4.04
C LEU A 428 21.50 -18.47 -2.68
N ASN A 429 22.16 -19.54 -2.24
CA ASN A 429 22.92 -19.55 -0.98
C ASN A 429 24.26 -18.79 -1.06
N SER A 430 24.80 -18.57 -2.27
CA SER A 430 26.02 -17.79 -2.51
C SER A 430 26.11 -17.36 -3.99
N THR A 431 26.58 -16.15 -4.25
CA THR A 431 26.83 -15.61 -5.60
C THR A 431 28.31 -15.62 -6.00
N ALA A 432 29.19 -16.05 -5.10
CA ALA A 432 30.63 -15.99 -5.32
C ALA A 432 31.08 -16.92 -6.46
N GLY A 433 31.39 -16.34 -7.62
CA GLY A 433 31.97 -17.02 -8.79
C GLY A 433 31.00 -17.37 -9.91
N PHE A 434 29.69 -17.09 -9.76
CA PHE A 434 28.65 -17.44 -10.74
C PHE A 434 28.74 -16.69 -12.08
N GLY A 435 29.24 -15.45 -12.11
CA GLY A 435 29.11 -14.58 -13.30
C GLY A 435 27.67 -14.16 -13.58
N ASP A 436 27.42 -13.44 -14.67
CA ASP A 436 26.06 -13.04 -15.06
C ASP A 436 25.28 -14.23 -15.62
N PHE A 437 24.06 -14.45 -15.15
CA PHE A 437 23.22 -15.57 -15.58
C PHE A 437 21.73 -15.16 -15.70
N ARG A 438 20.92 -16.01 -16.33
CA ARG A 438 19.46 -15.87 -16.40
C ARG A 438 18.77 -17.22 -16.33
N PHE A 439 17.50 -17.23 -15.93
CA PHE A 439 16.65 -18.43 -16.00
C PHE A 439 16.10 -18.61 -17.40
N VAL A 440 15.94 -19.85 -17.82
CA VAL A 440 15.42 -20.23 -19.14
C VAL A 440 14.40 -21.37 -19.04
N LEU A 441 13.37 -21.29 -19.88
CA LEU A 441 12.51 -22.43 -20.21
C LEU A 441 12.87 -22.94 -21.59
N LEU A 442 13.00 -24.26 -21.73
CA LEU A 442 13.34 -24.90 -23.00
C LEU A 442 12.30 -25.94 -23.41
N GLU A 443 12.09 -26.05 -24.71
CA GLU A 443 11.16 -27.01 -25.29
C GLU A 443 11.61 -28.46 -25.02
N TYR A 444 10.64 -29.35 -24.81
CA TYR A 444 10.88 -30.78 -24.84
C TYR A 444 10.78 -31.28 -26.29
N GLU A 445 11.88 -31.79 -26.84
CA GLU A 445 11.88 -32.49 -28.12
C GLU A 445 11.77 -34.02 -27.91
N ASP A 446 11.43 -34.77 -28.97
CA ASP A 446 11.19 -36.23 -28.94
C ASP A 446 12.35 -37.10 -28.34
N ASN A 447 13.48 -36.50 -27.97
CA ASN A 447 14.58 -37.12 -27.26
C ASN A 447 14.70 -36.59 -25.80
N PRO A 448 14.42 -37.41 -24.77
CA PRO A 448 14.31 -36.98 -23.37
C PRO A 448 15.64 -36.62 -22.69
N THR A 449 16.76 -36.68 -23.42
CA THR A 449 18.11 -36.52 -22.85
C THR A 449 18.75 -35.18 -23.16
N VAL A 450 18.16 -34.36 -24.04
CA VAL A 450 18.72 -33.06 -24.44
C VAL A 450 17.60 -32.00 -24.47
N PRO A 451 17.78 -30.85 -23.79
CA PRO A 451 16.86 -29.72 -23.91
C PRO A 451 16.76 -29.18 -25.34
N GLY A 452 15.56 -28.76 -25.75
CA GLY A 452 15.30 -28.07 -27.02
C GLY A 452 15.60 -26.57 -26.97
N ASP A 453 14.94 -25.79 -27.83
CA ASP A 453 15.15 -24.34 -27.92
C ASP A 453 14.62 -23.59 -26.69
N VAL A 454 15.30 -22.50 -26.30
CA VAL A 454 14.83 -21.58 -25.25
C VAL A 454 13.63 -20.79 -25.79
N PHE A 455 12.47 -20.94 -25.17
CA PHE A 455 11.26 -20.20 -25.54
C PHE A 455 10.90 -19.07 -24.56
N TRP A 456 11.54 -19.04 -23.38
CA TRP A 456 11.44 -17.94 -22.43
C TRP A 456 12.73 -17.78 -21.64
N SER A 457 13.07 -16.55 -21.28
CA SER A 457 14.16 -16.25 -20.34
C SER A 457 13.81 -15.10 -19.40
N SER A 458 14.33 -15.13 -18.18
CA SER A 458 14.26 -13.99 -17.26
C SER A 458 15.16 -12.83 -17.71
N GLU A 459 15.06 -11.70 -17.02
CA GLU A 459 16.12 -10.69 -17.05
C GLU A 459 17.44 -11.27 -16.48
N THR A 460 18.57 -10.69 -16.90
CA THR A 460 19.89 -11.06 -16.41
C THR A 460 20.04 -10.68 -14.94
N LEU A 461 20.53 -11.63 -14.13
CA LEU A 461 20.91 -11.39 -12.75
C LEU A 461 22.40 -11.10 -12.66
N LEU A 462 22.72 -10.00 -11.97
CA LEU A 462 24.07 -9.70 -11.52
C LEU A 462 24.28 -10.44 -10.20
N ALA A 463 25.21 -11.38 -10.17
CA ALA A 463 25.51 -12.21 -9.01
C ALA A 463 26.23 -11.40 -7.91
N THR A 464 25.52 -10.47 -7.24
CA THR A 464 26.11 -9.60 -6.20
C THR A 464 25.66 -9.93 -4.77
N GLU A 465 24.51 -10.60 -4.58
CA GLU A 465 23.98 -10.94 -3.25
C GLU A 465 23.26 -12.30 -3.27
N ALA A 466 23.40 -13.07 -2.18
CA ALA A 466 22.66 -14.30 -1.93
C ALA A 466 21.23 -13.98 -1.42
N GLY A 467 20.24 -14.81 -1.71
CA GLY A 467 18.85 -14.60 -1.29
C GLY A 467 17.81 -15.16 -2.26
N TRP A 468 16.54 -14.83 -2.00
CA TRP A 468 15.40 -15.19 -2.85
C TRP A 468 15.20 -14.21 -4.00
N PHE A 469 14.91 -14.73 -5.18
CA PHE A 469 14.63 -13.99 -6.40
C PHE A 469 13.33 -14.48 -7.02
N ASP A 470 12.45 -13.54 -7.34
CA ASP A 470 11.17 -13.79 -8.02
C ASP A 470 11.23 -13.29 -9.46
N PHE A 471 10.86 -14.16 -10.40
CA PHE A 471 10.79 -13.83 -11.82
C PHE A 471 9.37 -14.01 -12.32
N ASP A 472 8.70 -12.90 -12.54
CA ASP A 472 7.37 -12.90 -13.14
C ASP A 472 7.45 -12.98 -14.66
N MET A 473 6.63 -13.85 -15.23
CA MET A 473 6.48 -13.96 -16.68
C MET A 473 5.49 -12.90 -17.16
N PRO A 474 5.76 -12.23 -18.29
CA PRO A 474 4.88 -11.19 -18.81
C PRO A 474 3.50 -11.72 -19.26
N PHE A 475 3.36 -13.04 -19.39
CA PHE A 475 2.11 -13.73 -19.71
C PHE A 475 2.12 -15.14 -19.12
N ARG A 476 0.92 -15.70 -18.91
CA ARG A 476 0.73 -17.07 -18.40
C ARG A 476 0.96 -18.08 -19.53
N PHE A 477 1.83 -19.05 -19.30
CA PHE A 477 1.95 -20.22 -20.17
C PHE A 477 0.97 -21.30 -19.68
N GLU A 478 0.18 -21.87 -20.60
CA GLU A 478 -0.73 -22.97 -20.32
C GLU A 478 -0.18 -24.25 -20.93
N PHE A 479 -0.23 -25.34 -20.17
CA PHE A 479 0.26 -26.64 -20.60
C PHE A 479 -0.85 -27.69 -20.47
N GLN A 480 -0.79 -28.74 -21.30
CA GLN A 480 -1.69 -29.89 -21.21
C GLN A 480 -1.10 -30.95 -20.28
N SER A 481 -1.95 -31.72 -19.59
CA SER A 481 -1.48 -32.88 -18.81
C SER A 481 -0.73 -33.87 -19.70
N GLY A 482 0.44 -34.31 -19.24
CA GLY A 482 1.42 -35.09 -19.99
C GLY A 482 2.40 -34.28 -20.87
N ASP A 483 2.31 -32.94 -20.89
CA ASP A 483 3.36 -32.10 -21.50
C ASP A 483 4.66 -32.20 -20.69
N LYS A 484 5.77 -31.85 -21.33
CA LYS A 484 7.10 -31.84 -20.73
C LYS A 484 7.81 -30.53 -21.03
N VAL A 485 8.52 -29.99 -20.03
CA VAL A 485 9.27 -28.73 -20.18
C VAL A 485 10.60 -28.84 -19.45
N TRP A 486 11.65 -28.26 -20.04
CA TRP A 486 12.94 -28.12 -19.38
C TRP A 486 13.02 -26.75 -18.69
N ILE A 487 13.47 -26.74 -17.44
CA ILE A 487 13.75 -25.52 -16.69
C ILE A 487 15.24 -25.50 -16.39
N GLY A 488 15.90 -24.38 -16.67
CA GLY A 488 17.34 -24.29 -16.52
C GLY A 488 17.89 -22.90 -16.29
N LEU A 489 19.21 -22.87 -16.10
CA LEU A 489 20.03 -21.68 -15.94
C LEU A 489 20.95 -21.51 -17.15
N GLU A 490 21.02 -20.31 -17.69
CA GLU A 490 21.94 -19.94 -18.77
C GLU A 490 22.95 -18.88 -18.29
N TRP A 491 24.24 -19.18 -18.39
CA TRP A 491 25.32 -18.23 -18.11
C TRP A 491 25.62 -17.35 -19.32
N LEU A 492 25.76 -16.05 -19.13
CA LEU A 492 25.96 -15.08 -20.22
C LEU A 492 27.44 -14.75 -20.47
N GLU A 493 28.32 -15.10 -19.52
CA GLU A 493 29.78 -15.04 -19.65
C GLU A 493 30.45 -16.32 -19.12
N ASN A 494 31.73 -16.55 -19.44
CA ASN A 494 32.50 -17.70 -18.93
C ASN A 494 32.70 -17.60 -17.41
N GLY A 495 31.71 -18.06 -16.64
CA GLY A 495 31.75 -18.24 -15.19
C GLY A 495 32.17 -19.65 -14.81
N MET A 496 32.92 -19.78 -13.71
CA MET A 496 33.18 -21.08 -13.07
C MET A 496 31.94 -21.51 -12.28
N THR A 497 31.63 -22.81 -12.18
CA THR A 497 31.15 -23.45 -10.93
C THR A 497 30.73 -24.93 -11.12
N SER A 498 30.78 -25.67 -10.01
CA SER A 498 30.00 -26.89 -9.72
C SER A 498 28.67 -26.49 -9.06
N MET A 499 27.60 -27.23 -9.33
CA MET A 499 26.24 -26.91 -8.87
C MET A 499 25.57 -28.13 -8.23
N ASN A 500 24.84 -27.92 -7.14
CA ASN A 500 23.92 -28.89 -6.56
C ASN A 500 22.50 -28.30 -6.64
N VAL A 501 21.57 -29.02 -7.27
CA VAL A 501 20.17 -28.59 -7.39
C VAL A 501 19.35 -29.46 -6.45
N ASP A 502 18.72 -28.84 -5.46
CA ASP A 502 17.93 -29.54 -4.44
C ASP A 502 16.48 -29.09 -4.59
N ASN A 503 15.60 -30.01 -5.04
CA ASN A 503 14.14 -29.87 -5.14
C ASN A 503 13.55 -28.72 -6.00
N VAL A 504 12.38 -29.04 -6.60
CA VAL A 504 11.48 -28.11 -7.27
C VAL A 504 10.06 -28.32 -6.75
N THR A 505 9.39 -27.26 -6.35
CA THR A 505 8.01 -27.32 -5.81
C THR A 505 7.12 -26.26 -6.46
N THR A 506 5.84 -26.57 -6.69
CA THR A 506 4.85 -25.63 -7.24
C THR A 506 4.10 -24.89 -6.12
N TYR A 507 3.77 -23.62 -6.34
CA TYR A 507 3.11 -22.70 -5.39
C TYR A 507 2.32 -21.64 -6.19
N PRO A 508 1.14 -21.14 -5.78
CA PRO A 508 -0.20 -21.72 -6.09
C PRO A 508 -0.28 -22.49 -7.44
N ALA A 509 -1.48 -22.76 -7.98
CA ALA A 509 -1.65 -23.53 -9.23
C ALA A 509 -1.00 -22.91 -10.51
N ASP A 510 -0.16 -21.88 -10.38
CA ASP A 510 0.49 -21.17 -11.47
C ASP A 510 1.94 -20.66 -11.25
N ARG A 511 2.71 -21.06 -10.22
CA ARG A 511 4.18 -20.77 -10.15
C ARG A 511 5.03 -21.99 -9.77
N ALA A 512 6.30 -22.00 -10.20
CA ALA A 512 7.28 -23.03 -9.85
C ALA A 512 8.43 -22.43 -9.02
N SER A 513 8.93 -23.14 -8.01
CA SER A 513 10.05 -22.73 -7.17
C SER A 513 11.19 -23.73 -7.33
N LEU A 514 12.42 -23.23 -7.49
CA LEU A 514 13.64 -24.02 -7.68
C LEU A 514 14.65 -23.64 -6.59
N TYR A 515 15.21 -24.61 -5.87
CA TYR A 515 16.22 -24.37 -4.84
C TYR A 515 17.59 -24.89 -5.28
N ILE A 516 18.64 -24.07 -5.10
CA ILE A 516 20.00 -24.34 -5.60
C ILE A 516 21.01 -24.14 -4.47
N SER A 517 21.70 -25.22 -4.11
CA SER A 517 22.70 -25.27 -3.04
C SER A 517 24.12 -25.41 -3.61
N VAL A 518 25.12 -24.79 -2.97
CA VAL A 518 26.54 -25.04 -3.25
C VAL A 518 27.25 -25.34 -1.93
N ASP A 519 27.46 -26.62 -1.64
CA ASP A 519 28.09 -27.06 -0.40
C ASP A 519 29.61 -26.85 -0.41
N GLY A 520 30.14 -26.29 0.68
CA GLY A 520 31.55 -26.03 0.94
C GLY A 520 32.42 -27.28 1.19
N VAL A 521 32.26 -28.36 0.43
CA VAL A 521 33.13 -29.54 0.51
C VAL A 521 34.33 -29.38 -0.43
N THR A 522 35.55 -29.38 0.11
CA THR A 522 36.78 -29.47 -0.70
C THR A 522 36.86 -30.83 -1.39
N TRP A 523 36.56 -30.87 -2.68
CA TRP A 523 36.90 -31.97 -3.59
C TRP A 523 38.09 -31.61 -4.48
N ASN A 524 38.84 -32.61 -4.93
CA ASN A 524 39.98 -32.42 -5.82
C ASN A 524 39.52 -31.87 -7.19
N TRP A 525 40.07 -30.71 -7.56
CA TRP A 525 39.76 -29.94 -8.77
C TRP A 525 40.16 -30.67 -10.06
N VAL A 526 39.25 -30.71 -11.05
CA VAL A 526 39.58 -31.05 -12.44
C VAL A 526 39.45 -29.78 -13.29
N PRO A 527 40.52 -29.30 -13.95
CA PRO A 527 40.47 -28.08 -14.77
C PRO A 527 39.58 -28.24 -16.02
N LEU A 528 38.95 -27.14 -16.41
CA LEU A 528 37.93 -26.99 -17.48
C LEU A 528 38.31 -27.59 -18.85
N ASN A 529 39.61 -27.80 -19.11
CA ASN A 529 40.12 -28.38 -20.35
C ASN A 529 40.15 -29.92 -20.37
N GLN A 530 39.63 -30.59 -19.33
CA GLN A 530 39.56 -32.05 -19.23
C GLN A 530 38.13 -32.62 -19.23
N PHE A 531 37.08 -31.79 -19.34
CA PHE A 531 35.73 -32.29 -19.59
C PHE A 531 35.59 -32.71 -21.07
N PRO A 532 35.21 -33.96 -21.37
CA PRO A 532 34.96 -34.36 -22.75
C PRO A 532 33.66 -33.73 -23.27
N ALA A 533 33.56 -33.68 -24.61
CA ALA A 533 32.47 -33.12 -25.42
C ALA A 533 31.03 -33.49 -24.95
N PRO A 534 29.96 -32.84 -25.47
CA PRO A 534 28.58 -32.99 -25.01
C PRO A 534 28.16 -34.45 -24.76
N GLY A 535 27.57 -34.74 -23.60
CA GLY A 535 27.12 -36.09 -23.22
C GLY A 535 26.51 -36.17 -21.81
N THR A 536 25.82 -37.29 -21.53
CA THR A 536 25.19 -37.61 -20.24
C THR A 536 26.21 -38.26 -19.30
N TYR A 537 26.29 -37.79 -18.05
CA TYR A 537 27.23 -38.31 -17.05
C TYR A 537 26.47 -39.00 -15.91
N THR A 538 26.89 -40.21 -15.53
CA THR A 538 26.33 -40.97 -14.39
C THR A 538 27.42 -41.14 -13.32
N GLY A 539 27.17 -40.62 -12.12
CA GLY A 539 28.05 -40.74 -10.97
C GLY A 539 27.26 -40.50 -9.68
N ASN A 540 27.51 -41.30 -8.65
CA ASN A 540 26.76 -41.27 -7.40
C ASN A 540 26.98 -39.95 -6.65
N LEU A 541 26.01 -39.05 -6.73
CA LEU A 541 25.79 -38.02 -5.72
C LEU A 541 24.79 -38.59 -4.71
N MET A 542 25.16 -38.65 -3.43
CA MET A 542 24.22 -39.08 -2.39
C MET A 542 23.36 -37.89 -2.00
N LEU A 543 22.05 -37.97 -2.27
CA LEU A 543 21.02 -37.06 -1.79
C LEU A 543 20.47 -37.58 -0.46
N ARG A 544 20.40 -36.71 0.55
CA ARG A 544 19.61 -36.91 1.77
C ARG A 544 18.99 -35.57 2.13
N GLY A 545 17.66 -35.47 2.06
CA GLY A 545 16.90 -34.28 2.46
C GLY A 545 15.54 -34.67 3.06
N VAL A 546 15.10 -33.92 4.05
CA VAL A 546 13.78 -34.02 4.72
C VAL A 546 12.81 -33.09 3.99
N PHE A 547 11.52 -33.45 3.93
CA PHE A 547 10.50 -32.73 3.16
C PHE A 547 9.74 -31.68 4.01
N GLY A 548 9.70 -30.43 3.54
CA GLY A 548 8.79 -29.37 4.01
C GLY A 548 9.16 -27.98 3.45
N HIS A 549 8.19 -27.07 3.29
CA HIS A 549 8.41 -25.67 2.92
C HIS A 549 8.85 -24.87 4.15
N MET A 550 10.03 -24.23 4.13
CA MET A 550 10.47 -23.30 5.19
C MET A 550 9.71 -21.98 5.07
N GLU A 551 8.90 -21.61 6.06
CA GLU A 551 8.28 -20.28 6.11
C GLU A 551 9.04 -19.33 7.04
N SER A 552 9.20 -18.06 6.64
CA SER A 552 9.76 -17.03 7.51
C SER A 552 8.79 -16.68 8.63
N ALA A 553 9.32 -16.39 9.82
CA ALA A 553 8.53 -15.83 10.92
C ALA A 553 7.77 -14.57 10.44
N GLY A 554 6.46 -14.51 10.73
CA GLY A 554 5.56 -13.41 10.34
C GLY A 554 4.64 -13.69 9.15
N THR A 555 4.90 -14.70 8.32
CA THR A 555 4.08 -14.97 7.11
C THR A 555 2.70 -15.57 7.42
N ASN A 556 2.55 -16.22 8.58
CA ASN A 556 1.31 -16.84 9.08
C ASN A 556 0.93 -16.39 10.50
N GLY A 557 1.37 -15.19 10.92
CA GLY A 557 0.95 -14.60 12.20
C GLY A 557 1.55 -15.24 13.45
N MET A 558 2.61 -16.04 13.30
CA MET A 558 3.41 -16.47 14.44
C MET A 558 4.25 -15.29 14.94
N THR A 559 4.29 -15.12 16.26
CA THR A 559 5.09 -14.06 16.89
C THR A 559 6.30 -14.61 17.64
N GLU A 560 6.27 -15.83 18.22
CA GLU A 560 7.33 -16.31 19.13
C GLU A 560 7.44 -17.86 19.24
N PHE A 561 8.53 -18.38 19.83
CA PHE A 561 8.77 -19.79 20.19
C PHE A 561 9.11 -19.96 21.69
N ASN A 562 8.77 -21.12 22.25
CA ASN A 562 9.26 -21.57 23.56
C ASN A 562 10.08 -22.85 23.40
N VAL A 563 11.23 -22.90 24.06
CA VAL A 563 12.12 -24.07 24.08
C VAL A 563 12.31 -24.53 25.52
N THR A 564 12.08 -25.82 25.77
CA THR A 564 12.31 -26.45 27.07
C THR A 564 13.30 -27.61 26.97
N ARG A 565 13.99 -27.91 28.08
CA ARG A 565 14.86 -29.10 28.25
C ARG A 565 14.47 -29.87 29.49
N ASP A 566 14.16 -31.15 29.31
CA ASP A 566 13.66 -32.06 30.34
C ASP A 566 12.50 -31.44 31.15
N GLY A 567 11.63 -30.68 30.45
CA GLY A 567 10.50 -29.96 31.03
C GLY A 567 10.83 -28.66 31.78
N ASN A 568 12.04 -28.13 31.68
CA ASN A 568 12.42 -26.82 32.23
C ASN A 568 12.60 -25.79 31.11
N ASP A 569 12.10 -24.57 31.30
CA ASP A 569 12.21 -23.49 30.32
C ASP A 569 13.68 -23.10 30.07
N LEU A 570 14.08 -23.12 28.81
CA LEU A 570 15.38 -22.62 28.35
C LEU A 570 15.25 -21.24 27.70
N ALA A 571 14.22 -21.05 26.88
CA ALA A 571 13.92 -19.79 26.22
C ALA A 571 12.41 -19.68 26.03
N THR A 572 11.85 -18.50 26.28
CA THR A 572 10.41 -18.24 26.15
C THR A 572 10.21 -16.93 25.40
N GLY A 573 9.28 -16.91 24.45
CA GLY A 573 8.96 -15.71 23.70
C GLY A 573 10.07 -15.27 22.72
N ILE A 574 10.86 -16.22 22.19
CA ILE A 574 11.96 -15.90 21.27
C ILE A 574 11.49 -15.89 19.82
N THR A 575 12.08 -15.07 18.96
CA THR A 575 11.70 -14.99 17.53
C THR A 575 12.74 -15.64 16.62
N GLU A 576 13.91 -15.93 17.19
CA GLU A 576 15.02 -16.62 16.55
C GLU A 576 14.67 -18.09 16.26
N THR A 577 15.23 -18.63 15.18
CA THR A 577 15.08 -20.06 14.80
C THR A 577 16.25 -20.92 15.28
N THR A 578 17.08 -20.37 16.15
CA THR A 578 18.27 -21.03 16.69
C THR A 578 18.46 -20.67 18.16
N LEU A 579 19.01 -21.62 18.94
CA LEU A 579 19.36 -21.40 20.34
C LEU A 579 20.68 -22.09 20.65
N ALA A 580 21.68 -21.30 21.07
CA ALA A 580 22.94 -21.82 21.56
C ALA A 580 22.82 -22.23 23.04
N GLU A 581 23.35 -23.39 23.38
CA GLU A 581 23.32 -23.94 24.74
C GLU A 581 24.61 -24.70 25.08
N THR A 582 24.97 -24.70 26.36
CA THR A 582 26.05 -25.55 26.90
C THR A 582 25.48 -26.74 27.66
N LEU A 583 25.84 -27.95 27.24
CA LEU A 583 25.37 -29.19 27.87
C LEU A 583 26.05 -29.42 29.24
N PRO A 584 25.28 -29.72 30.30
CA PRO A 584 25.80 -29.77 31.67
C PRO A 584 26.54 -31.08 32.03
N SER A 585 26.28 -32.19 31.32
CA SER A 585 26.86 -33.51 31.57
C SER A 585 26.82 -34.39 30.30
N ASP A 586 27.41 -35.59 30.37
CA ASP A 586 27.36 -36.62 29.31
C ASP A 586 26.11 -37.51 29.46
N ASP A 587 24.94 -36.88 29.58
CA ASP A 587 23.64 -37.55 29.71
C ASP A 587 22.79 -37.34 28.45
N ILE A 588 21.62 -37.99 28.41
CA ILE A 588 20.62 -37.81 27.36
C ILE A 588 19.68 -36.67 27.79
N PHE A 589 19.47 -35.71 26.89
CA PHE A 589 18.59 -34.56 27.10
C PHE A 589 17.42 -34.58 26.11
N GLU A 590 16.23 -34.24 26.61
CA GLU A 590 15.02 -34.08 25.80
C GLU A 590 14.69 -32.60 25.62
N TYR A 591 14.63 -32.15 24.38
CA TYR A 591 14.30 -30.79 23.98
C TYR A 591 12.89 -30.74 23.40
N VAL A 592 12.10 -29.78 23.83
CA VAL A 592 10.78 -29.53 23.24
C VAL A 592 10.73 -28.11 22.71
N ILE A 593 10.28 -27.95 21.47
CA ILE A 593 9.94 -26.65 20.90
C ILE A 593 8.45 -26.51 20.71
N GLU A 594 7.91 -25.36 21.10
CA GLU A 594 6.52 -24.97 20.94
C GLU A 594 6.43 -23.68 20.12
N SER A 595 5.66 -23.70 19.04
CA SER A 595 5.33 -22.49 18.26
C SER A 595 4.21 -21.68 18.92
N VAL A 596 4.50 -20.43 19.29
CA VAL A 596 3.52 -19.55 19.96
C VAL A 596 2.84 -18.66 18.93
N TYR A 597 1.52 -18.83 18.82
CA TYR A 597 0.64 -17.99 18.03
C TYR A 597 -0.17 -17.07 18.94
N LEU A 598 -0.56 -15.90 18.42
CA LEU A 598 -1.52 -15.00 19.09
C LEU A 598 -2.86 -15.69 19.40
N GLN A 599 -3.14 -16.83 18.76
CA GLN A 599 -4.40 -17.58 18.77
C GLN A 599 -4.48 -18.69 19.85
N GLY A 600 -3.44 -18.90 20.66
CA GLY A 600 -3.39 -19.98 21.67
C GLY A 600 -2.74 -21.29 21.20
N ASN A 601 -2.49 -22.20 22.16
CA ASN A 601 -1.38 -23.17 22.20
C ASN A 601 -0.99 -23.97 20.94
N ALA A 602 0.33 -24.16 20.90
CA ALA A 602 1.22 -24.76 19.93
C ALA A 602 1.07 -26.26 19.67
N PHE A 603 1.40 -26.67 18.45
CA PHE A 603 1.98 -27.98 18.23
C PHE A 603 3.40 -28.00 18.80
N SER A 604 3.77 -29.08 19.49
CA SER A 604 5.09 -29.26 20.07
C SER A 604 5.83 -30.38 19.36
N GLU A 605 7.14 -30.19 19.15
CA GLU A 605 8.03 -31.23 18.64
C GLU A 605 9.14 -31.50 19.65
N THR A 606 9.59 -32.75 19.69
CA THR A 606 10.60 -33.23 20.64
C THR A 606 11.84 -33.73 19.93
N LEU A 607 13.01 -33.24 20.34
CA LEU A 607 14.34 -33.70 19.91
C LEU A 607 15.09 -34.31 21.10
N THR A 608 15.66 -35.51 20.93
CA THR A 608 16.51 -36.13 21.95
C THR A 608 17.98 -36.08 21.53
N ILE A 609 18.85 -35.55 22.39
CA ILE A 609 20.31 -35.48 22.16
C ILE A 609 21.01 -36.33 23.21
N ASP A 610 21.80 -37.32 22.77
CA ASP A 610 22.70 -38.09 23.64
C ASP A 610 24.08 -37.43 23.68
N ALA A 611 24.34 -36.68 24.76
CA ALA A 611 25.59 -35.93 24.90
C ALA A 611 26.83 -36.83 25.01
N SER A 612 26.66 -38.10 25.40
CA SER A 612 27.76 -39.07 25.48
C SER A 612 28.30 -39.48 24.10
N SER A 613 27.50 -39.26 23.05
CA SER A 613 27.87 -39.51 21.65
C SER A 613 28.55 -38.32 20.97
N LEU A 614 28.57 -37.14 21.63
CA LEU A 614 29.19 -35.90 21.12
C LEU A 614 30.71 -35.85 21.36
N GLY A 615 31.32 -36.95 21.81
CA GLY A 615 32.68 -36.98 22.33
C GLY A 615 33.70 -37.69 21.44
N VAL A 616 34.77 -36.94 21.13
CA VAL A 616 36.20 -37.31 21.20
C VAL A 616 36.58 -38.62 20.51
N ASP A 617 37.20 -38.52 19.33
CA ASP A 617 38.03 -39.60 18.78
C ASP A 617 39.27 -39.76 19.69
N ASP A 618 39.14 -40.59 20.71
CA ASP A 618 40.19 -40.94 21.68
C ASP A 618 41.22 -41.93 21.06
N ASP A 619 41.24 -42.11 19.74
CA ASP A 619 42.04 -43.14 19.06
C ASP A 619 42.82 -42.63 17.83
N VAL A 620 43.61 -41.57 18.01
CA VAL A 620 44.86 -41.45 17.22
C VAL A 620 46.03 -41.26 18.16
N ALA A 621 46.58 -42.39 18.60
CA ALA A 621 47.94 -42.47 19.12
C ALA A 621 48.87 -41.68 18.18
N LEU A 622 49.42 -40.56 18.68
CA LEU A 622 50.49 -39.82 18.03
C LEU A 622 51.60 -40.80 17.63
N PRO A 623 51.93 -40.95 16.34
CA PRO A 623 53.20 -41.55 15.97
C PRO A 623 54.29 -40.57 16.41
N SER A 624 55.10 -41.03 17.36
CA SER A 624 56.36 -40.41 17.71
C SER A 624 57.24 -40.27 16.46
N GLU A 625 57.74 -39.05 16.22
CA GLU A 625 58.76 -38.67 15.23
C GLU A 625 58.27 -38.43 13.78
N PHE A 626 58.18 -37.13 13.41
CA PHE A 626 58.25 -36.69 12.03
C PHE A 626 59.71 -36.76 11.54
N ALA A 627 59.98 -37.60 10.53
CA ALA A 627 61.15 -37.42 9.67
C ALA A 627 60.75 -36.51 8.49
N ILE A 628 61.52 -35.43 8.31
CA ILE A 628 61.37 -34.47 7.22
C ILE A 628 61.78 -35.13 5.89
N GLY A 629 60.86 -35.07 4.92
CA GLY A 629 61.14 -35.27 3.50
C GLY A 629 60.84 -36.69 3.01
N ASP A 630 59.67 -36.86 2.37
CA ASP A 630 59.56 -37.52 1.07
C ASP A 630 58.18 -37.20 0.46
N ALA A 631 58.18 -36.93 -0.84
CA ALA A 631 57.04 -36.50 -1.65
C ALA A 631 56.09 -37.67 -1.95
N TYR A 632 54.78 -37.42 -1.94
CA TYR A 632 53.75 -38.40 -2.29
C TYR A 632 53.65 -38.59 -3.82
N PRO A 633 53.56 -39.84 -4.33
CA PRO A 633 53.13 -40.16 -5.68
C PRO A 633 51.60 -40.04 -5.86
#